data_AF-A0A533S0G3-F1
#
_entry.id   AF-A0A533S0G3-F1
#
_cell.length_a   1.000
_cell.length_b   1.000
_cell.length_c   1.000
_cell.angle_alpha   90.00
_cell.angle_beta   90.00
_cell.angle_gamma   90.00
#
_symmetry.space_group_name_H-M   'P 1'
#
loop_
_entity.id
_entity.type
_entity.pdbx_description
1 polymer ?
#
loop_
_entity_poly.entity_id
_entity_poly.type
_entity_poly.pdbx_seq_one_letter_code
_entity_poly.pdbx_strand_id
1 'polypeptide(L)'
;MQMAQVQTELSQEVINRVERDLRCYPDWIVRMEVSGLGITSKATMSGGSASPSLSSLVELDVQLSDEIKKKVYVIERVYDRLHGKAKDLIEYRYFQNYGRDDVIQQLKIKKWKFYALRDRTLESFARAFGYIE
;
A
#
# COMPACT_ATOMS: atom_id res chain seq x y z
N MET A 1 5.87 16.47 34.26
CA MET A 1 6.14 16.66 32.81
C MET A 1 5.18 15.76 32.05
N GLN A 2 4.00 16.28 31.68
CA GLN A 2 3.01 15.54 30.88
C GLN A 2 3.34 15.74 29.41
N MET A 3 3.74 14.67 28.72
CA MET A 3 3.82 14.66 27.27
C MET A 3 2.39 14.73 26.72
N ALA A 4 1.99 15.89 26.21
CA ALA A 4 0.77 16.00 25.44
C ALA A 4 0.92 15.16 24.17
N GLN A 5 0.20 14.03 24.10
CA GLN A 5 0.06 13.29 22.86
C GLN A 5 -0.80 14.15 21.92
N VAL A 6 -0.14 14.86 21.01
CA VAL A 6 -0.82 15.49 19.87
C VAL A 6 -1.32 14.34 19.00
N GLN A 7 -2.62 14.05 19.07
CA GLN A 7 -3.29 13.25 18.06
C GLN A 7 -3.35 14.11 16.80
N THR A 8 -2.40 13.92 15.91
CA THR A 8 -2.47 14.50 14.57
C THR A 8 -3.54 13.73 13.80
N GLU A 9 -4.72 14.32 13.64
CA GLU A 9 -5.75 13.75 12.77
C GLU A 9 -5.21 13.73 11.32
N LEU A 10 -5.09 12.53 10.75
CA LEU A 10 -4.72 12.37 9.34
C LEU A 10 -5.82 12.98 8.47
N SER A 11 -5.42 13.76 7.46
CA SER A 11 -6.39 14.23 6.46
C SER A 11 -6.98 13.06 5.68
N GLN A 12 -8.25 13.18 5.27
CA GLN A 12 -8.94 12.13 4.51
C GLN A 12 -8.21 11.81 3.19
N GLU A 13 -7.56 12.80 2.58
CA GLU A 13 -6.75 12.61 1.38
C GLU A 13 -5.55 11.70 1.64
N VAL A 14 -4.79 11.95 2.71
CA VAL A 14 -3.64 11.12 3.09
C VAL A 14 -4.08 9.69 3.40
N ILE A 15 -5.18 9.52 4.16
CA ILE A 15 -5.77 8.21 4.44
C ILE A 15 -6.06 7.47 3.13
N ASN A 16 -6.75 8.13 2.19
CA ASN A 16 -7.12 7.52 0.92
C ASN A 16 -5.90 7.11 0.08
N ARG A 17 -4.82 7.90 0.11
CA ARG A 17 -3.56 7.57 -0.58
C ARG A 17 -2.91 6.33 0.02
N VAL A 18 -2.74 6.30 1.35
CA VAL A 18 -2.17 5.14 2.05
C VAL A 18 -3.01 3.88 1.83
N GLU A 19 -4.34 3.97 1.99
CA GLU A 19 -5.22 2.82 1.76
C GLU A 19 -5.13 2.30 0.32
N ARG A 20 -4.99 3.20 -0.67
CA ARG A 20 -4.81 2.80 -2.07
C ARG A 20 -3.52 2.01 -2.25
N ASP A 21 -2.40 2.53 -1.76
CA ASP A 21 -1.11 1.85 -1.90
C ASP A 21 -1.10 0.49 -1.18
N LEU A 22 -1.67 0.41 0.03
CA LEU A 22 -1.78 -0.85 0.78
C LEU A 22 -2.68 -1.88 0.08
N ARG A 23 -3.75 -1.47 -0.60
CA ARG A 23 -4.63 -2.39 -1.36
C ARG A 23 -4.02 -2.83 -2.69
N CYS A 24 -3.17 -2.01 -3.30
CA CYS A 24 -2.45 -2.38 -4.52
C CYS A 24 -1.27 -3.31 -4.24
N TYR A 25 -0.74 -3.30 -3.01
CA TYR A 25 0.43 -4.09 -2.62
C TYR A 25 0.40 -5.56 -3.02
N PRO A 26 -0.66 -6.35 -2.75
CA PRO A 26 -0.69 -7.77 -3.15
C PRO A 26 -0.52 -7.96 -4.67
N ASP A 27 -1.16 -7.09 -5.47
CA ASP A 27 -1.07 -7.14 -6.94
C ASP A 27 0.34 -6.76 -7.43
N TRP A 28 0.98 -5.78 -6.77
CA TRP A 28 2.36 -5.39 -7.06
C TRP A 28 3.35 -6.53 -6.81
N ILE A 29 3.20 -7.26 -5.70
CA ILE A 29 4.04 -8.43 -5.41
C ILE A 29 3.92 -9.47 -6.51
N VAL A 30 2.69 -9.87 -6.87
CA VAL A 30 2.45 -10.86 -7.93
C VAL A 30 3.07 -10.41 -9.25
N ARG A 31 2.87 -9.15 -9.65
CA ARG A 31 3.44 -8.60 -10.89
C ARG A 31 4.97 -8.60 -10.88
N MET A 32 5.59 -8.26 -9.75
CA MET A 32 7.04 -8.27 -9.62
C MET A 32 7.61 -9.69 -9.72
N GLU A 33 6.96 -10.67 -9.09
CA GLU A 33 7.35 -12.08 -9.19
C GLU A 33 7.23 -12.62 -10.62
N VAL A 34 6.09 -12.35 -11.28
CA VAL A 34 5.84 -12.76 -12.68
C VAL A 34 6.81 -12.09 -13.66
N SER A 35 7.16 -10.82 -13.43
CA SER A 35 8.14 -10.10 -14.26
C SER A 35 9.56 -10.63 -14.06
N GLY A 36 9.91 -11.03 -12.84
CA GLY A 36 11.19 -11.68 -12.53
C GLY A 36 11.33 -13.09 -13.12
N LEU A 37 10.22 -13.74 -13.49
CA LEU A 37 10.19 -15.04 -14.17
C LEU A 37 10.42 -14.98 -15.69
N GLY A 38 10.75 -13.80 -16.24
CA GLY A 38 11.13 -13.66 -17.65
C GLY A 38 9.98 -13.86 -18.64
N ILE A 39 8.72 -13.68 -18.21
CA ILE A 39 7.61 -13.65 -19.16
C ILE A 39 7.66 -12.31 -19.88
N THR A 40 8.30 -12.30 -21.05
CA THR A 40 8.25 -11.16 -21.96
C THR A 40 6.80 -10.78 -22.19
N SER A 41 6.41 -9.57 -21.84
CA SER A 41 5.17 -8.92 -22.24
C SER A 41 5.11 -8.82 -23.78
N LYS A 42 4.81 -9.95 -24.44
CA LYS A 42 4.59 -10.07 -25.88
C LYS A 42 3.30 -10.81 -26.19
N ALA A 43 2.32 -10.71 -25.30
CA ALA A 43 0.97 -11.15 -25.56
C ALA A 43 0.01 -10.07 -25.07
N THR A 44 -0.03 -8.93 -25.77
CA THR A 44 -1.23 -8.12 -26.07
C THR A 44 -0.75 -6.79 -26.65
N MET A 45 -0.73 -6.70 -27.99
CA MET A 45 -1.05 -5.49 -28.77
C MET A 45 -0.89 -5.87 -30.25
N SER A 46 -1.84 -6.66 -30.77
CA SER A 46 -2.09 -6.70 -32.20
C SER A 46 -2.97 -5.49 -32.55
N GLY A 47 -2.43 -4.57 -33.32
CA GLY A 47 -3.23 -3.61 -34.10
C GLY A 47 -2.97 -2.14 -33.79
N GLY A 48 -2.39 -1.43 -34.76
CA GLY A 48 -2.67 -0.01 -34.97
C GLY A 48 -1.54 0.97 -34.67
N SER A 49 -0.71 1.20 -35.69
CA SER A 49 -0.11 2.48 -36.08
C SER A 49 -0.11 3.64 -35.08
N ALA A 50 1.06 3.89 -34.47
CA ALA A 50 1.77 5.18 -34.41
C ALA A 50 2.90 5.02 -33.40
N SER A 51 4.09 5.52 -33.73
CA SER A 51 5.29 5.43 -32.90
C SER A 51 5.34 6.59 -31.90
N PRO A 52 5.22 6.36 -30.58
CA PRO A 52 6.06 7.05 -29.62
C PRO A 52 7.40 6.30 -29.55
N SER A 53 8.51 7.03 -29.42
CA SER A 53 9.85 6.45 -29.27
C SER A 53 9.84 5.27 -28.28
N LEU A 54 10.23 4.08 -28.75
CA LEU A 54 10.32 2.87 -27.90
C LEU A 54 11.17 3.11 -26.65
N SER A 55 12.15 4.02 -26.72
CA SER A 55 12.94 4.45 -25.55
C SER A 55 12.08 5.07 -24.45
N SER A 56 11.15 5.96 -24.78
CA SER A 56 10.35 6.69 -23.77
C SER A 56 9.28 5.83 -23.12
N LEU A 57 8.72 4.85 -23.84
CA LEU A 57 7.80 3.86 -23.26
C LEU A 57 8.52 2.90 -22.31
N VAL A 58 9.72 2.45 -22.68
CA VAL A 58 10.55 1.60 -21.81
C VAL A 58 11.00 2.38 -20.57
N GLU A 59 11.40 3.65 -20.71
CA GLU A 59 11.77 4.49 -19.56
C GLU A 59 10.58 4.76 -18.62
N LEU A 60 9.39 5.00 -19.15
CA LEU A 60 8.16 5.18 -18.35
C LEU A 60 7.77 3.89 -17.62
N ASP A 61 7.87 2.73 -18.27
CA ASP A 61 7.59 1.41 -17.67
C ASP A 61 8.61 1.07 -16.57
N VAL A 62 9.89 1.37 -16.81
CA VAL A 62 10.98 1.20 -15.83
C VAL A 62 10.84 2.19 -14.66
N GLN A 63 10.48 3.45 -14.89
CA GLN A 63 10.27 4.43 -13.82
C GLN A 63 9.04 4.08 -12.96
N LEU A 64 7.96 3.63 -13.58
CA LEU A 64 6.78 3.12 -12.88
C LEU A 64 7.14 1.88 -12.04
N SER A 65 8.02 1.01 -12.56
CA SER A 65 8.56 -0.14 -11.82
C SER A 65 9.35 0.28 -10.58
N ASP A 66 10.19 1.31 -10.68
CA ASP A 66 11.03 1.74 -9.56
C ASP A 66 10.25 2.48 -8.45
N GLU A 67 9.23 3.26 -8.80
CA GLU A 67 8.31 3.83 -7.80
C GLU A 67 7.57 2.73 -7.05
N ILE A 68 7.03 1.73 -7.77
CA ILE A 68 6.33 0.60 -7.17
C ILE A 68 7.27 -0.20 -6.26
N LYS A 69 8.51 -0.49 -6.68
CA LYS A 69 9.52 -1.16 -5.83
C LYS A 69 9.79 -0.39 -4.54
N LYS A 70 9.93 0.94 -4.61
CA LYS A 70 10.11 1.77 -3.41
C LYS A 70 8.91 1.68 -2.48
N LYS A 71 7.68 1.73 -3.02
CA LYS A 71 6.46 1.60 -2.23
C LYS A 71 6.35 0.23 -1.57
N VAL A 72 6.61 -0.85 -2.32
CA VAL A 72 6.66 -2.23 -1.80
C VAL A 72 7.65 -2.32 -0.65
N TYR A 73 8.88 -1.83 -0.85
CA TYR A 73 9.90 -1.82 0.21
C TYR A 73 9.45 -1.04 1.45
N VAL A 74 8.85 0.14 1.29
CA VAL A 74 8.32 0.92 2.42
C VAL A 74 7.24 0.15 3.17
N ILE A 75 6.30 -0.47 2.44
CA ILE A 75 5.22 -1.26 3.03
C ILE A 75 5.79 -2.41 3.87
N GLU A 76 6.71 -3.19 3.32
CA GLU A 76 7.34 -4.31 4.01
C GLU A 76 8.08 -3.86 5.27
N ARG A 77 8.86 -2.78 5.19
CA ARG A 77 9.64 -2.28 6.33
C ARG A 77 8.77 -1.76 7.47
N VAL A 78 7.63 -1.14 7.16
CA VAL A 78 6.67 -0.72 8.19
C VAL A 78 5.95 -1.95 8.74
N TYR A 79 5.47 -2.82 7.86
CA TYR A 79 4.72 -4.02 8.19
C TYR A 79 5.50 -4.99 9.10
N ASP A 80 6.80 -5.17 8.86
CA ASP A 80 7.69 -6.00 9.68
C ASP A 80 7.81 -5.52 11.13
N ARG A 81 7.64 -4.21 11.36
CA ARG A 81 7.70 -3.58 12.69
C ARG A 81 6.34 -3.56 13.38
N LEU A 82 5.26 -3.87 12.68
CA LEU A 82 3.95 -4.01 13.30
C LEU A 82 3.86 -5.32 14.06
N HIS A 83 3.09 -5.30 15.14
CA HIS A 83 2.83 -6.48 15.97
C HIS A 83 1.37 -6.53 16.42
N GLY A 84 0.89 -7.74 16.70
CA GLY A 84 -0.47 -7.99 17.18
C GLY A 84 -1.54 -7.37 16.28
N LYS A 85 -2.57 -6.79 16.89
CA LYS A 85 -3.76 -6.31 16.17
C LYS A 85 -3.48 -5.26 15.09
N ALA A 86 -2.41 -4.49 15.18
CA ALA A 86 -2.04 -3.54 14.13
C ALA A 86 -1.58 -4.28 12.86
N LYS A 87 -0.80 -5.34 13.03
CA LYS A 87 -0.35 -6.20 11.93
C LYS A 87 -1.54 -6.94 11.31
N ASP A 88 -2.35 -7.58 12.15
CA ASP A 88 -3.57 -8.29 11.74
C ASP A 88 -4.56 -7.37 11.01
N LEU A 89 -4.69 -6.12 11.46
CA LEU A 89 -5.52 -5.12 10.79
C LEU A 89 -5.06 -4.90 9.35
N ILE A 90 -3.75 -4.77 9.11
CA ILE A 90 -3.22 -4.55 7.78
C ILE A 90 -3.49 -5.75 6.87
N GLU A 91 -3.20 -6.95 7.38
CA GLU A 91 -3.46 -8.19 6.64
C GLU A 91 -4.92 -8.33 6.25
N TYR A 92 -5.84 -8.35 7.23
CA TYR A 92 -7.25 -8.58 6.95
C TYR A 92 -7.84 -7.48 6.10
N ARG A 93 -7.60 -6.21 6.47
CA ARG A 93 -8.31 -5.09 5.84
C ARG A 93 -7.77 -4.75 4.45
N TYR A 94 -6.46 -4.77 4.27
CA TYR A 94 -5.85 -4.20 3.06
C TYR A 94 -5.23 -5.27 2.16
N PHE A 95 -4.59 -6.31 2.71
CA PHE A 95 -3.98 -7.36 1.89
C PHE A 95 -5.01 -8.43 1.47
N GLN A 96 -5.93 -8.78 2.36
CA GLN A 96 -7.00 -9.75 2.09
C GLN A 96 -8.34 -9.09 1.73
N ASN A 97 -8.42 -7.75 1.80
CA ASN A 97 -9.58 -6.95 1.39
C ASN A 97 -10.89 -7.28 2.13
N TYR A 98 -10.81 -7.63 3.42
CA TYR A 98 -12.00 -7.92 4.24
C TYR A 98 -12.82 -6.66 4.51
N GLY A 99 -14.13 -6.86 4.71
CA GLY A 99 -15.05 -5.82 5.16
C GLY A 99 -14.66 -5.26 6.54
N ARG A 100 -15.03 -4.00 6.81
CA ARG A 100 -14.74 -3.34 8.09
C ARG A 100 -15.31 -4.15 9.25
N ASP A 101 -16.57 -4.57 9.11
CA ASP A 101 -17.29 -5.24 10.18
C ASP A 101 -16.74 -6.65 10.43
N ASP A 102 -16.31 -7.34 9.37
CA ASP A 102 -15.59 -8.62 9.48
C ASP A 102 -14.26 -8.44 10.22
N VAL A 103 -13.46 -7.42 9.87
CA VAL A 103 -12.19 -7.13 10.55
C VAL A 103 -12.41 -6.82 12.03
N ILE A 104 -13.45 -6.03 12.36
CA ILE A 104 -13.83 -5.73 13.75
C ILE A 104 -14.13 -7.02 14.52
N GLN A 105 -14.86 -7.96 13.90
CA GLN A 105 -15.17 -9.26 14.49
C GLN A 105 -13.91 -10.12 14.66
N GLN A 106 -13.07 -10.25 13.62
CA GLN A 106 -11.84 -11.03 13.66
C GLN A 106 -10.86 -10.53 14.74
N LEU A 107 -10.66 -9.21 14.83
CA LEU A 107 -9.80 -8.59 15.83
C LEU A 107 -10.40 -8.59 17.25
N LYS A 108 -11.69 -8.92 17.39
CA LYS A 108 -12.45 -8.88 18.65
C LYS A 108 -12.27 -7.53 19.34
N ILE A 109 -12.51 -6.43 18.61
CA ILE A 109 -12.42 -5.06 19.14
C ILE A 109 -13.73 -4.31 18.98
N LYS A 110 -13.90 -3.24 19.75
CA LYS A 110 -15.03 -2.32 19.58
C LYS A 110 -14.77 -1.42 18.37
N LYS A 111 -15.85 -0.97 17.71
CA LYS A 111 -15.80 -0.07 16.54
C LYS A 111 -14.93 1.18 16.76
N TRP A 112 -15.03 1.85 17.90
CA TRP A 112 -14.20 3.03 18.19
C TRP A 112 -12.71 2.67 18.32
N LYS A 113 -12.37 1.50 18.89
CA LYS A 113 -10.99 1.00 18.95
C LYS A 113 -10.45 0.67 17.57
N PHE A 114 -11.30 0.19 16.66
CA PHE A 114 -10.91 -0.06 15.28
C PHE A 114 -10.42 1.22 14.60
N TYR A 115 -11.19 2.32 14.69
CA TYR A 115 -10.79 3.59 14.07
C TYR A 115 -9.49 4.14 14.67
N ALA A 116 -9.37 4.15 16.00
CA ALA A 116 -8.14 4.59 16.66
C ALA A 116 -6.90 3.73 16.29
N LEU A 117 -7.08 2.40 16.21
CA LEU A 117 -6.02 1.48 15.78
C LEU A 117 -5.65 1.72 14.31
N ARG A 118 -6.65 1.86 13.44
CA ARG A 118 -6.46 2.14 12.02
C ARG A 118 -5.69 3.43 11.82
N ASP A 119 -6.14 4.52 12.40
CA ASP A 119 -5.56 5.84 12.14
C ASP A 119 -4.10 5.88 12.57
N ARG A 120 -3.79 5.37 13.77
CA ARG A 120 -2.40 5.24 14.26
C ARG A 120 -1.53 4.32 13.38
N THR A 121 -2.11 3.24 12.86
CA THR A 121 -1.38 2.31 11.98
C THR A 121 -1.11 2.97 10.63
N LEU A 122 -2.12 3.59 10.01
CA LEU A 122 -1.99 4.31 8.74
C LEU A 122 -1.05 5.51 8.85
N GLU A 123 -0.98 6.17 10.00
CA GLU A 123 -0.05 7.27 10.26
C GLU A 123 1.41 6.81 10.14
N SER A 124 1.72 5.59 10.59
CA SER A 124 3.06 5.01 10.48
C SER A 124 3.44 4.78 9.01
N PHE A 125 2.49 4.32 8.19
CA PHE A 125 2.69 4.21 6.75
C PHE A 125 2.79 5.59 6.08
N ALA A 126 1.91 6.53 6.44
CA ALA A 126 1.89 7.87 5.85
C ALA A 126 3.24 8.59 6.04
N ARG A 127 3.83 8.52 7.24
CA ARG A 127 5.18 9.03 7.49
C ARG A 127 6.23 8.32 6.66
N ALA A 128 6.18 6.98 6.60
CA ALA A 128 7.17 6.20 5.87
C ALA A 128 7.10 6.42 4.35
N PHE A 129 5.92 6.72 3.81
CA PHE A 129 5.73 7.15 2.42
C PHE A 129 6.10 8.62 2.18
N GLY A 130 6.31 9.42 3.24
CA GLY A 130 6.54 10.86 3.12
C GLY A 130 5.30 11.66 2.73
N TYR A 131 4.10 11.15 3.05
CA TYR A 131 2.84 11.89 2.83
C TYR A 131 2.57 12.93 3.91
N ILE A 132 3.22 12.77 5.06
CA ILE A 132 3.22 13.69 6.20
C ILE A 132 4.61 13.70 6.84
N GLU A 133 4.95 14.79 7.51
CA GLU A 133 6.21 14.98 8.27
C GLU A 133 6.04 14.64 9.76
#